data_AF-A0A3D0C3G8-F1
#
_entry.id   AF-A0A3D0C3G8-F1
#
_cell.length_a   1.000
_cell.length_b   1.000
_cell.length_c   1.000
_cell.angle_alpha   90.00
_cell.angle_beta   90.00
_cell.angle_gamma   90.00
#
_symmetry.space_group_name_H-M   'P 1'
#
loop_
_entity.id
_entity.type
_entity.pdbx_description
1 polymer ?
#
loop_
_entity_poly.entity_id
_entity_poly.type
_entity_poly.pdbx_seq_one_letter_code
_entity_poly.pdbx_strand_id
1 'polypeptide(L)'
;MPKLVKPVSNFELNNYLGKWYEVARLDHSFERGLSQVSAEYSLKDDGGVSVINRGFSKADNEWQEAEGKAYFINENTEGYLKVSFFGPFYGSYVIFELDHDNYQYAFV
;
A
#
# COMPACT_ATOMS: atom_id res chain seq x y z
N MET A 1 2.52 10.89 12.51
CA MET A 1 1.54 11.39 11.54
C MET A 1 1.40 12.90 11.63
N PRO A 2 1.29 13.63 10.51
CA PRO A 2 0.80 15.00 10.52
C PRO A 2 -0.60 15.04 11.14
N LYS A 3 -0.91 16.04 11.96
CA LYS A 3 -2.20 16.14 12.68
C LYS A 3 -3.43 16.22 11.76
N LEU A 4 -3.24 16.42 10.46
CA LEU A 4 -4.29 16.68 9.48
C LEU A 4 -4.68 15.45 8.65
N VAL A 5 -3.88 14.38 8.63
CA VAL A 5 -4.20 13.17 7.88
C VAL A 5 -4.99 12.24 8.79
N LYS A 6 -6.25 11.97 8.44
CA LYS A 6 -7.12 11.05 9.16
C LYS A 6 -7.40 9.84 8.27
N PRO A 7 -7.27 8.61 8.80
CA PRO A 7 -7.62 7.44 8.03
C PRO A 7 -9.13 7.39 7.75
N VAL A 8 -9.51 6.76 6.65
CA VAL A 8 -10.92 6.44 6.35
C VAL A 8 -11.46 5.46 7.40
N SER A 9 -12.72 5.63 7.77
CA SER A 9 -13.49 4.71 8.61
C SER A 9 -14.36 3.78 7.75
N ASN A 10 -14.92 2.72 8.33
CA ASN A 10 -15.70 1.70 7.62
C ASN A 10 -14.90 1.07 6.46
N PHE A 11 -13.60 0.86 6.71
CA PHE A 11 -12.70 0.18 5.80
C PHE A 11 -12.99 -1.32 5.82
N GLU A 12 -13.14 -1.91 4.64
CA GLU A 12 -13.39 -3.33 4.43
C GLU A 12 -12.20 -3.94 3.70
N LEU A 13 -11.32 -4.63 4.44
CA LEU A 13 -10.08 -5.17 3.88
C LEU A 13 -10.32 -6.03 2.63
N ASN A 14 -11.34 -6.88 2.64
CA ASN A 14 -11.63 -7.80 1.54
C ASN A 14 -11.87 -7.09 0.21
N ASN A 15 -12.45 -5.88 0.23
CA ASN A 15 -12.69 -5.07 -0.96
C ASN A 15 -11.42 -4.34 -1.42
N TYR A 16 -10.42 -4.20 -0.54
CA TYR A 16 -9.14 -3.57 -0.84
C TYR A 16 -8.09 -4.55 -1.36
N LEU A 17 -8.30 -5.87 -1.19
CA LEU A 17 -7.40 -6.90 -1.71
C LEU A 17 -7.31 -6.86 -3.24
N GLY A 18 -6.24 -7.46 -3.76
CA GLY A 18 -5.94 -7.47 -5.18
C GLY A 18 -4.99 -6.35 -5.58
N LYS A 19 -5.02 -5.99 -6.86
CA LYS A 19 -3.99 -5.19 -7.50
C LYS A 19 -4.40 -3.73 -7.66
N TRP A 20 -3.54 -2.85 -7.16
CA TRP A 20 -3.64 -1.39 -7.31
C TRP A 20 -2.52 -0.88 -8.19
N TYR A 21 -2.82 0.12 -9.01
CA TYR A 21 -1.86 0.79 -9.87
C TYR A 21 -1.52 2.16 -9.28
N GLU A 22 -0.24 2.48 -9.21
CA GLU A 22 0.19 3.79 -8.76
C GLU A 22 -0.01 4.80 -9.89
N VAL A 23 -1.01 5.67 -9.74
CA VAL A 23 -1.34 6.71 -10.72
C VAL A 23 -0.42 7.93 -10.54
N ALA A 24 -0.10 8.28 -9.29
CA ALA A 24 0.79 9.37 -8.95
C ALA A 24 1.43 9.13 -7.58
N ARG A 25 2.62 9.68 -7.38
CA ARG A 25 3.32 9.73 -6.10
C ARG A 25 4.07 11.04 -5.93
N LEU A 26 4.36 11.39 -4.68
CA LEU A 26 5.39 12.38 -4.38
C LEU A 26 6.76 11.71 -4.59
N ASP A 27 7.70 12.44 -5.19
CA ASP A 27 8.98 11.89 -5.65
C ASP A 27 9.77 11.28 -4.46
N HIS A 28 9.81 9.95 -4.38
CA HIS A 28 10.52 9.19 -3.35
C HIS A 28 11.79 8.58 -3.93
N SER A 29 12.90 8.69 -3.19
CA SER A 29 14.21 8.23 -3.65
C SER A 29 14.29 6.75 -4.02
N PHE A 30 13.42 5.91 -3.44
CA PHE A 30 13.46 4.45 -3.56
C PHE A 30 12.88 3.91 -4.86
N GLU A 31 12.08 4.70 -5.59
CA GLU A 31 11.40 4.24 -6.80
C GLU A 31 11.80 5.03 -8.04
N ARG A 32 12.83 5.88 -7.91
CA ARG A 32 13.37 6.65 -9.03
C ARG A 32 13.77 5.72 -10.17
N GLY A 33 13.19 5.95 -11.34
CA GLY A 33 13.45 5.16 -12.55
C GLY A 33 12.49 3.99 -12.78
N LEU A 34 11.60 3.68 -11.81
CA LEU A 34 10.55 2.68 -12.00
C LEU A 34 9.29 3.30 -12.62
N SER A 35 8.68 2.53 -13.51
CA SER A 35 7.41 2.85 -14.19
C SER A 35 6.44 1.67 -14.08
N GLN A 36 5.17 1.90 -14.43
CA GLN A 36 4.13 0.85 -14.38
C GLN A 36 4.02 0.19 -13.00
N VAL A 37 4.14 1.02 -11.96
CA VAL A 37 4.20 0.57 -10.58
C VAL A 37 2.83 0.06 -10.12
N SER A 38 2.84 -1.07 -9.44
CA SER A 38 1.64 -1.67 -8.84
C SER A 38 1.95 -2.28 -7.49
N ALA A 39 0.94 -2.27 -6.61
CA ALA A 39 0.93 -2.99 -5.35
C ALA A 39 -0.17 -4.05 -5.37
N GLU A 40 0.15 -5.28 -5.01
CA GLU A 40 -0.82 -6.36 -4.89
C GLU A 40 -0.94 -6.80 -3.43
N TYR A 41 -2.18 -6.80 -2.92
CA TYR A 41 -2.51 -7.08 -1.54
C TYR A 41 -3.22 -8.43 -1.41
N SER A 42 -2.75 -9.28 -0.51
CA SER A 42 -3.41 -10.55 -0.19
C SER A 42 -3.49 -10.80 1.32
N LEU A 43 -4.54 -11.50 1.75
CA LEU A 43 -4.74 -11.82 3.17
C LEU A 43 -3.74 -12.90 3.61
N LYS A 44 -3.22 -12.77 4.84
CA LYS A 44 -2.37 -13.76 5.48
C LYS A 44 -3.14 -14.53 6.56
N ASP A 45 -2.68 -15.73 6.85
CA ASP A 45 -3.25 -16.59 7.91
C ASP A 45 -3.18 -15.96 9.31
N ASP A 46 -2.21 -15.07 9.54
CA ASP A 46 -2.03 -14.35 10.81
C ASP A 46 -2.91 -13.09 10.94
N GLY A 47 -3.81 -12.86 9.97
CA GLY A 47 -4.65 -11.67 9.90
C GLY A 47 -3.93 -10.41 9.39
N GLY A 48 -2.66 -10.53 9.01
CA GLY A 48 -1.93 -9.49 8.29
C GLY A 48 -2.25 -9.46 6.80
N VAL A 49 -1.58 -8.54 6.10
CA VAL A 49 -1.69 -8.38 4.64
C VAL A 49 -0.30 -8.57 4.03
N SER A 50 -0.18 -9.43 3.02
CA SER A 50 1.01 -9.49 2.17
C SER A 50 0.95 -8.38 1.15
N VAL A 51 2.08 -7.74 0.87
CA VAL A 51 2.18 -6.64 -0.08
C VAL A 51 3.28 -6.96 -1.08
N ILE A 52 2.94 -7.07 -2.36
CA ILE A 52 3.94 -7.21 -3.43
C ILE A 52 3.94 -5.91 -4.24
N ASN A 53 5.01 -5.13 -4.10
CA ASN A 53 5.26 -3.98 -4.97
C ASN A 53 6.06 -4.42 -6.18
N ARG A 54 5.68 -3.94 -7.36
CA ARG A 54 6.30 -4.27 -8.64
C ARG A 54 6.42 -3.04 -9.52
N GLY A 55 7.58 -2.83 -10.13
CA GLY A 55 7.82 -1.73 -11.07
C GLY A 55 8.79 -2.13 -12.17
N PHE A 56 8.68 -1.50 -13.34
CA PHE A 56 9.55 -1.76 -14.48
C PHE A 56 10.71 -0.76 -14.52
N SER A 57 11.95 -1.25 -14.47
CA SER A 57 13.17 -0.46 -14.65
C SER A 57 13.48 -0.37 -16.14
N LYS A 58 13.35 0.84 -16.70
CA LYS A 58 13.73 1.08 -18.10
C LYS A 58 15.25 1.02 -18.31
N ALA A 59 16.03 1.34 -17.29
CA ALA A 59 17.49 1.33 -17.36
C ALA A 59 18.04 -0.10 -17.50
N ASP A 60 17.46 -1.02 -16.74
CA ASP A 60 17.89 -2.42 -16.68
C ASP A 60 17.05 -3.33 -17.61
N ASN A 61 15.96 -2.80 -18.17
CA ASN A 61 15.00 -3.50 -19.02
C ASN A 61 14.40 -4.75 -18.34
N GLU A 62 14.09 -4.63 -17.05
CA GLU A 62 13.56 -5.73 -16.23
C GLU A 62 12.50 -5.24 -15.24
N TRP A 63 11.76 -6.19 -14.68
CA TRP A 63 10.84 -5.94 -13.58
C TRP A 63 11.55 -6.12 -12.25
N GLN A 64 11.33 -5.17 -11.35
CA GLN A 64 11.80 -5.21 -9.97
C GLN A 64 10.61 -5.39 -9.04
N GLU A 65 10.79 -6.22 -8.02
CA GLU A 65 9.75 -6.57 -7.05
C GLU A 65 10.27 -6.47 -5.62
N ALA A 66 9.39 -6.06 -4.71
CA ALA A 66 9.63 -6.03 -3.28
C ALA A 66 8.43 -6.63 -2.54
N GLU A 67 8.70 -7.65 -1.74
CA GLU A 67 7.69 -8.26 -0.88
C GLU A 67 7.73 -7.63 0.51
N GLY A 68 6.56 -7.36 1.05
CA GLY A 68 6.38 -6.75 2.36
C GLY A 68 5.15 -7.30 3.07
N LYS A 69 4.93 -6.78 4.27
CA LYS A 69 3.80 -7.13 5.12
C LYS A 69 3.22 -5.89 5.77
N ALA A 70 1.91 -5.86 5.88
CA ALA A 70 1.18 -4.83 6.59
C ALA A 70 0.30 -5.43 7.70
N TYR A 71 0.12 -4.65 8.77
CA TYR A 71 -0.76 -4.97 9.88
C TYR A 71 -1.52 -3.72 10.30
N PHE A 72 -2.78 -3.87 10.72
CA PHE A 72 -3.52 -2.76 11.32
C PHE A 72 -2.83 -2.26 12.60
N ILE A 73 -2.89 -0.95 12.81
CA ILE A 73 -2.39 -0.34 14.05
C ILE A 73 -3.49 -0.28 15.11
N ASN A 74 -4.73 0.02 14.68
CA ASN A 74 -5.91 0.11 15.52
C ASN A 74 -6.93 -0.98 15.10
N GLU A 75 -8.20 -0.60 14.97
CA GLU A 75 -9.27 -1.46 14.47
C GLU A 75 -9.09 -1.74 12.96
N ASN A 76 -9.54 -2.92 12.53
CA ASN A 76 -9.48 -3.32 11.12
C ASN A 76 -10.52 -2.61 10.22
N THR A 77 -11.38 -1.80 10.81
CA THR A 77 -12.35 -0.90 10.17
C THR A 77 -11.78 0.49 9.89
N GLU A 78 -10.53 0.75 10.28
CA GLU A 78 -9.79 1.96 9.94
C GLU A 78 -8.75 1.66 8.85
N GLY A 79 -8.63 2.55 7.86
CA GLY A 79 -7.59 2.49 6.82
C GLY A 79 -6.18 2.83 7.33
N TYR A 80 -5.82 2.40 8.55
CA TYR A 80 -4.55 2.71 9.20
C TYR A 80 -3.73 1.47 9.52
N LEU A 81 -2.65 1.31 8.75
CA LEU A 81 -1.75 0.18 8.83
C LEU A 81 -0.31 0.62 9.08
N LYS A 82 0.51 -0.34 9.49
CA LYS A 82 1.96 -0.27 9.43
C LYS A 82 2.46 -1.25 8.37
N VAL A 83 3.36 -0.82 7.49
CA VAL A 83 3.94 -1.65 6.41
C VAL A 83 5.45 -1.80 6.60
N SER A 84 6.00 -2.95 6.22
CA SER A 84 7.43 -3.25 6.27
C SER A 84 7.85 -4.07 5.05
N PHE A 85 8.90 -3.64 4.34
CA PHE A 85 9.49 -4.36 3.19
C PHE A 85 10.87 -4.94 3.49
N PHE A 86 11.67 -4.30 4.36
CA PHE A 86 13.04 -4.75 4.67
C PHE A 86 13.42 -4.45 6.13
N GLY A 87 13.83 -5.48 6.89
CA GLY A 87 14.33 -5.33 8.27
C GLY A 87 13.27 -4.90 9.29
N PRO A 88 13.63 -4.69 10.59
CA PRO A 88 12.65 -4.52 11.68
C PRO A 88 11.96 -3.14 11.71
N PHE A 89 11.87 -2.46 10.56
CA PHE A 89 11.30 -1.12 10.45
C PHE A 89 9.91 -1.17 9.83
N TYR A 90 8.99 -0.43 10.42
CA TYR A 90 7.65 -0.25 9.92
C TYR A 90 7.41 1.24 9.63
N GLY A 91 6.84 1.52 8.47
CA GLY A 91 6.30 2.84 8.12
C GLY A 91 4.79 2.88 8.31
N SER A 92 4.24 4.06 8.56
CA SER A 92 2.78 4.27 8.54
C SER A 92 2.25 4.21 7.12
N TYR A 93 1.12 3.54 6.93
CA TYR A 93 0.33 3.48 5.70
C TYR A 93 -1.09 3.93 6.04
N VAL A 94 -1.55 5.03 5.45
CA VAL A 94 -2.74 5.76 5.92
C VAL A 94 -3.64 6.07 4.75
N ILE A 95 -4.62 5.21 4.51
CA ILE A 95 -5.64 5.47 3.49
C ILE A 95 -6.52 6.60 4.02
N PHE A 96 -6.39 7.80 3.47
CA PHE A 96 -7.09 9.00 3.95
C PHE A 96 -8.24 9.44 3.07
N GLU A 97 -8.37 8.85 1.88
CA GLU A 97 -9.52 9.01 0.97
C GLU A 97 -9.69 7.69 0.19
N LEU A 98 -10.93 7.24 -0.01
CA LEU A 98 -11.25 5.95 -0.65
C LEU A 98 -12.64 6.01 -1.29
N ASP A 99 -12.77 5.43 -2.48
CA ASP A 99 -14.08 5.11 -3.05
C ASP A 99 -14.80 4.05 -2.21
N HIS A 100 -15.81 4.45 -1.46
CA HIS A 100 -16.56 3.55 -0.58
C HIS A 100 -17.53 2.63 -1.32
N ASP A 101 -17.87 2.91 -2.58
CA ASP A 101 -18.84 2.10 -3.33
C ASP A 101 -18.17 0.85 -3.89
N ASN A 102 -17.03 1.02 -4.57
CA ASN A 102 -16.38 -0.06 -5.32
C ASN A 102 -14.85 -0.13 -5.14
N TYR A 103 -14.28 0.69 -4.26
CA TYR A 103 -12.85 0.68 -3.94
C TYR A 103 -12.00 0.85 -5.22
N GLN A 104 -12.41 1.75 -6.12
CA GLN A 104 -11.74 1.95 -7.42
C GLN A 104 -10.58 2.96 -7.35
N TYR A 105 -10.54 3.82 -6.35
CA TYR A 105 -9.42 4.75 -6.11
C TYR A 105 -9.17 4.91 -4.62
N ALA A 106 -7.93 5.21 -4.26
CA ALA A 106 -7.50 5.48 -2.90
C ALA A 106 -6.42 6.56 -2.90
N PHE A 107 -6.38 7.34 -1.83
CA PHE A 107 -5.24 8.19 -1.50
C PHE A 107 -4.63 7.70 -0.20
N VAL A 108 -3.31 7.56 -0.21
CA VAL A 108 -2.50 6.95 0.86
C VAL A 108 -1.37 7.89 1.27
#